data_AF-A0A1E3HWL2-F1
#
_entry.id   AF-A0A1E3HWL2-F1
#
_cell.length_a   1.000
_cell.length_b   1.000
_cell.length_c   1.000
_cell.angle_alpha   90.00
_cell.angle_beta   90.00
_cell.angle_gamma   90.00
#
_symmetry.space_group_name_H-M   'P 1'
#
loop_
_entity.id
_entity.type
_entity.pdbx_description
1 polymer ?
#
loop_
_entity_poly.entity_id
_entity_poly.type
_entity_poly.pdbx_seq_one_letter_code
_entity_poly.pdbx_strand_id
1 'polypeptide(L)'
;MGFLDKFKDQFSSSNPEYDFPTPAAPLPLGPDAIYRYRKQRGVNLGSWFSLEQWICPHVFRGAAGPGQSDFDVASGNDAKRNLEEHWDTWITEDDFKWIASKGFNSVRLPIGYYHLCGPLPEVLKNTEFEPFHHIYEGAWGRIERAVQTAGNHGLGVLIDLHGAAGAQNHDAHAGLSTGKVGFWDSKSNQASTSLALRFLASKFAPMPHVVGLELLNEPQNHPKLEHWYEKAIDYVRTVAPADFPLYCSDAWDTDHFAHFVGGRSDFVVLDHHMYRCFTDEDKRMSGYDHANELKGNYRGRFAGQCEAAKGALVVGEWSASLDNGSFGHGMPDGEKDAQRRAFVAAQLELFESHAAGYWYWTFKKGEGWDAGWSAQNGSQAEILPGWVGSKQFKGMPPDHIKQQELSNNHGKCTHSLHALTNTRNRLAYKLLG
;
A
#
# COMPACT_ATOMS: atom_id res chain seq x y z
N MET A 1 -27.59 29.92 -36.36
CA MET A 1 -26.29 29.23 -36.43
C MET A 1 -25.33 29.90 -35.44
N GLY A 2 -25.42 29.72 -34.13
CA GLY A 2 -25.92 28.62 -33.32
C GLY A 2 -24.85 28.43 -32.24
N PHE A 3 -25.02 29.15 -31.12
CA PHE A 3 -24.10 29.46 -30.02
C PHE A 3 -23.56 28.24 -29.22
N LEU A 4 -23.46 27.05 -29.84
CA LEU A 4 -23.17 25.76 -29.18
C LEU A 4 -21.80 25.16 -29.51
N ASP A 5 -21.00 25.75 -30.42
CA ASP A 5 -19.67 25.20 -30.78
C ASP A 5 -18.49 25.75 -29.95
N LYS A 6 -18.72 26.59 -28.94
CA LYS A 6 -17.64 27.15 -28.09
C LYS A 6 -17.39 26.43 -26.76
N PHE A 7 -18.12 25.36 -26.46
CA PHE A 7 -17.94 24.59 -25.21
C PHE A 7 -17.16 23.27 -25.35
N LYS A 8 -16.63 22.97 -26.55
CA LYS A 8 -15.82 21.76 -26.79
C LYS A 8 -14.30 21.93 -26.60
N ASP A 9 -13.80 23.14 -26.36
CA ASP A 9 -12.36 23.44 -26.35
C ASP A 9 -11.80 24.02 -25.02
N GLN A 10 -12.39 23.64 -23.87
CA GLN A 10 -11.83 24.01 -22.55
C GLN A 10 -11.46 22.81 -21.65
N PHE A 11 -11.46 21.60 -22.22
CA PHE A 11 -10.87 20.40 -21.59
C PHE A 11 -9.48 20.06 -22.14
N SER A 12 -8.92 20.90 -23.01
CA SER A 12 -7.58 20.77 -23.61
C SER A 12 -6.53 21.66 -22.93
N SER A 13 -6.60 21.86 -21.61
CA SER A 13 -5.38 22.24 -20.90
C SER A 13 -4.46 21.01 -20.92
N SER A 14 -3.59 20.95 -21.93
CA SER A 14 -2.54 19.95 -22.15
C SER A 14 -2.24 19.15 -20.88
N ASN A 15 -2.85 17.96 -20.75
CA ASN A 15 -2.27 16.96 -19.86
C ASN A 15 -0.80 16.88 -20.24
N PRO A 16 0.14 16.87 -19.28
CA PRO A 16 1.52 16.70 -19.65
C PRO A 16 1.67 15.44 -20.50
N GLU A 17 2.24 15.61 -21.69
CA GLU A 17 2.37 14.52 -22.66
C GLU A 17 3.47 13.57 -22.19
N TYR A 18 3.05 12.45 -21.62
CA TYR A 18 3.90 11.26 -21.45
C TYR A 18 3.37 10.18 -22.38
N ASP A 19 4.26 9.61 -23.20
CA ASP A 19 3.91 8.51 -24.10
C ASP A 19 3.80 7.21 -23.28
N PHE A 20 2.57 6.86 -22.91
CA PHE A 20 2.31 5.68 -22.11
C PHE A 20 2.31 4.43 -22.99
N PRO A 21 2.99 3.35 -22.57
CA PRO A 21 2.89 2.08 -23.27
C PRO A 21 1.45 1.56 -23.23
N THR A 22 1.10 0.74 -24.22
CA THR A 22 -0.13 -0.06 -24.17
C THR A 22 -0.10 -0.99 -22.95
N PRO A 23 -1.23 -1.25 -22.27
CA PRO A 23 -1.27 -2.18 -21.15
C PRO A 23 -0.63 -3.52 -21.51
N ALA A 24 0.19 -4.05 -20.60
CA ALA A 24 0.65 -5.42 -20.68
C ALA A 24 -0.55 -6.40 -20.70
N ALA A 25 -0.34 -7.62 -21.20
CA ALA A 25 -1.35 -8.67 -21.02
C ALA A 25 -1.48 -9.03 -19.53
N PRO A 26 -2.66 -9.49 -19.07
CA PRO A 26 -2.80 -10.04 -17.73
C PRO A 26 -1.79 -11.15 -17.46
N LEU A 27 -1.34 -11.26 -16.20
CA LEU A 27 -0.44 -12.34 -15.81
C LEU A 27 -1.15 -13.69 -15.96
N PRO A 28 -0.53 -14.68 -16.60
CA PRO A 28 -1.05 -16.03 -16.60
C PRO A 28 -1.17 -16.55 -15.17
N LEU A 29 -2.24 -17.29 -14.88
CA LEU A 29 -2.35 -18.02 -13.61
C LEU A 29 -1.15 -18.97 -13.47
N GLY A 30 -0.49 -18.93 -12.31
CA GLY A 30 0.74 -19.66 -12.05
C GLY A 30 1.51 -19.09 -10.86
N PRO A 31 2.78 -19.50 -10.67
CA PRO A 31 3.60 -19.06 -9.54
C PRO A 31 3.71 -17.54 -9.42
N ASP A 32 3.79 -16.82 -10.54
CA ASP A 32 3.90 -15.36 -10.57
C ASP A 32 2.62 -14.65 -10.19
N ALA A 33 1.45 -15.21 -10.52
CA ALA A 33 0.16 -14.65 -10.14
C ALA A 33 -0.08 -14.68 -8.62
N ILE A 34 0.61 -15.59 -7.88
CA ILE A 34 0.38 -15.76 -6.43
C ILE A 34 0.56 -14.47 -5.64
N TYR A 35 1.45 -13.58 -6.10
CA TYR A 35 1.73 -12.31 -5.43
C TYR A 35 0.48 -11.44 -5.32
N ARG A 36 -0.37 -11.40 -6.35
CA ARG A 36 -1.58 -10.56 -6.39
C ARG A 36 -2.78 -11.16 -5.67
N TYR A 37 -2.85 -12.50 -5.60
CA TYR A 37 -4.05 -13.21 -5.13
C TYR A 37 -3.91 -13.85 -3.74
N ARG A 38 -2.70 -13.93 -3.18
CA ARG A 38 -2.52 -14.46 -1.82
C ARG A 38 -2.95 -13.46 -0.77
N LYS A 39 -3.28 -13.97 0.43
CA LYS A 39 -3.44 -13.11 1.60
C LYS A 39 -2.13 -12.39 1.91
N GLN A 40 -2.16 -11.06 1.93
CA GLN A 40 -0.99 -10.23 2.18
C GLN A 40 -0.73 -10.16 3.70
N ARG A 41 0.51 -10.36 4.10
CA ARG A 41 0.97 -10.27 5.48
C ARG A 41 2.26 -9.49 5.45
N GLY A 42 2.17 -8.20 5.71
CA GLY A 42 3.28 -7.30 5.46
C GLY A 42 3.58 -6.31 6.57
N VAL A 43 4.56 -5.48 6.25
CA VAL A 43 4.96 -4.30 7.02
C VAL A 43 5.06 -3.11 6.08
N ASN A 44 4.79 -1.92 6.59
CA ASN A 44 5.02 -0.67 5.88
C ASN A 44 6.50 -0.27 5.97
N LEU A 45 7.05 0.28 4.89
CA LEU A 45 8.39 0.84 4.84
C LEU A 45 8.33 2.36 5.12
N GLY A 46 7.72 2.72 6.25
CA GLY A 46 7.46 4.10 6.65
C GLY A 46 8.74 4.90 6.86
N SER A 47 8.67 6.20 6.58
CA SER A 47 9.80 7.12 6.59
C SER A 47 10.98 6.70 5.73
N TRP A 48 10.79 5.85 4.71
CA TRP A 48 11.83 5.62 3.70
C TRP A 48 11.83 6.70 2.64
N PHE A 49 10.75 6.80 1.85
CA PHE A 49 10.58 7.85 0.86
C PHE A 49 9.63 8.93 1.37
N SER A 50 8.39 8.60 1.72
CA SER A 50 7.48 9.54 2.41
C SER A 50 7.90 9.70 3.86
N LEU A 51 8.26 10.91 4.28
CA LEU A 51 8.95 11.15 5.55
C LEU A 51 8.01 11.52 6.70
N GLU A 52 8.29 10.99 7.88
CA GLU A 52 7.66 11.38 9.13
C GLU A 52 8.70 11.53 10.24
N GLN A 53 8.74 12.72 10.84
CA GLN A 53 9.77 13.06 11.81
C GLN A 53 9.75 12.15 13.04
N TRP A 54 8.57 11.72 13.47
CA TRP A 54 8.42 10.89 14.67
C TRP A 54 8.93 9.44 14.48
N ILE A 55 9.06 8.97 13.24
CA ILE A 55 9.64 7.65 12.90
C ILE A 55 11.15 7.76 12.75
N CYS A 56 11.63 8.71 11.93
CA CYS A 56 13.06 8.88 11.67
C CYS A 56 13.42 10.38 11.69
N PRO A 57 13.82 10.94 12.84
CA PRO A 57 14.11 12.38 12.95
C PRO A 57 15.41 12.77 12.23
N HIS A 58 16.35 11.85 12.01
CA HIS A 58 17.67 12.15 11.46
C HIS A 58 17.65 12.76 10.04
N VAL A 59 16.71 12.34 9.18
CA VAL A 59 16.56 12.90 7.82
C VAL A 59 16.11 14.36 7.85
N PHE A 60 15.46 14.81 8.93
CA PHE A 60 15.01 16.18 9.12
C PHE A 60 16.12 17.14 9.58
N ARG A 61 17.38 16.68 9.67
CA ARG A 61 18.53 17.55 9.98
C ARG A 61 18.62 18.68 8.94
N GLY A 62 18.56 19.92 9.42
CA GLY A 62 18.62 21.11 8.56
C GLY A 62 17.32 21.44 7.81
N ALA A 63 16.22 20.71 8.05
CA ALA A 63 14.90 21.04 7.49
C ALA A 63 14.47 22.46 7.87
N ALA A 64 13.75 23.13 6.96
CA ALA A 64 13.10 24.40 7.26
C ALA A 64 11.96 24.19 8.27
N GLY A 65 11.64 25.21 9.06
CA GLY A 65 10.51 25.13 9.99
C GLY A 65 9.16 24.96 9.24
N PRO A 66 8.25 24.07 9.69
CA PRO A 66 8.25 23.36 10.98
C PRO A 66 9.02 22.02 11.02
N GLY A 67 9.61 21.57 9.92
CA GLY A 67 10.43 20.36 9.87
C GLY A 67 9.63 19.07 10.09
N GLN A 68 8.41 19.00 9.56
CA GLN A 68 7.51 17.85 9.75
C GLN A 68 7.29 17.04 8.47
N SER A 69 7.56 17.62 7.30
CA SER A 69 7.22 17.04 6.00
C SER A 69 8.40 17.01 5.01
N ASP A 70 8.25 16.24 3.94
CA ASP A 70 9.15 16.21 2.77
C ASP A 70 9.43 17.60 2.19
N PHE A 71 8.41 18.46 2.12
CA PHE A 71 8.57 19.84 1.66
C PHE A 71 9.50 20.64 2.59
N ASP A 72 9.39 20.43 3.90
CA ASP A 72 10.22 21.13 4.88
C ASP A 72 11.68 20.68 4.80
N VAL A 73 11.91 19.38 4.55
CA VAL A 73 13.25 18.84 4.31
C VAL A 73 13.83 19.42 3.02
N ALA A 74 13.06 19.43 1.93
CA ALA A 74 13.47 19.97 0.64
C ALA A 74 13.79 21.47 0.67
N SER A 75 13.06 22.22 1.51
CA SER A 75 13.27 23.65 1.75
C SER A 75 14.44 23.95 2.69
N GLY A 76 15.03 22.92 3.30
CA GLY A 76 16.11 23.02 4.27
C GLY A 76 17.50 23.12 3.66
N ASN A 77 18.51 23.17 4.54
CA ASN A 77 19.91 23.13 4.15
C ASN A 77 20.35 21.69 3.85
N ASP A 78 21.23 21.53 2.86
CA ASP A 78 21.79 20.24 2.46
C ASP A 78 20.74 19.16 2.08
N ALA A 79 19.53 19.57 1.73
CA ALA A 79 18.37 18.71 1.51
C ALA A 79 18.66 17.49 0.61
N LYS A 80 19.24 17.72 -0.59
CA LYS A 80 19.60 16.64 -1.53
C LYS A 80 20.54 15.61 -0.90
N ARG A 81 21.61 16.08 -0.24
CA ARG A 81 22.57 15.19 0.42
C ARG A 81 21.89 14.37 1.51
N ASN A 82 21.08 15.03 2.34
CA ASN A 82 20.42 14.39 3.48
C ASN A 82 19.41 13.34 3.04
N LEU A 83 18.63 13.63 1.99
CA LEU A 83 17.66 12.71 1.39
C LEU A 83 18.34 11.54 0.68
N GLU A 84 19.35 11.78 -0.15
CA GLU A 84 20.06 10.71 -0.85
C GLU A 84 20.77 9.76 0.11
N GLU A 85 21.45 10.29 1.14
CA GLU A 85 22.05 9.47 2.20
C GLU A 85 20.99 8.64 2.94
N HIS A 86 19.85 9.24 3.25
CA HIS A 86 18.75 8.56 3.93
C HIS A 86 18.14 7.46 3.08
N TRP A 87 17.80 7.73 1.81
CA TRP A 87 17.24 6.71 0.91
C TRP A 87 18.17 5.52 0.71
N ASP A 88 19.49 5.75 0.74
CA ASP A 88 20.50 4.70 0.53
C ASP A 88 20.83 3.90 1.81
N THR A 89 20.46 4.39 3.01
CA THR A 89 20.88 3.77 4.28
C THR A 89 19.73 3.41 5.21
N TRP A 90 18.53 3.97 5.01
CA TRP A 90 17.39 3.74 5.89
C TRP A 90 16.88 2.30 5.79
N ILE A 91 16.51 1.83 4.60
CA ILE A 91 16.14 0.42 4.35
C ILE A 91 17.21 -0.22 3.48
N THR A 92 17.70 -1.37 3.91
CA THR A 92 18.81 -2.11 3.30
C THR A 92 18.36 -3.52 2.88
N GLU A 93 19.20 -4.25 2.16
CA GLU A 93 18.91 -5.65 1.79
C GLU A 93 18.71 -6.56 3.03
N ASP A 94 19.47 -6.33 4.09
CA ASP A 94 19.33 -7.08 5.36
C ASP A 94 17.95 -6.87 6.00
N ASP A 95 17.34 -5.70 5.81
CA ASP A 95 15.98 -5.43 6.26
C ASP A 95 14.96 -6.30 5.50
N PHE A 96 15.06 -6.40 4.17
CA PHE A 96 14.18 -7.29 3.38
C PHE A 96 14.37 -8.77 3.74
N LYS A 97 15.62 -9.20 3.95
CA LYS A 97 15.93 -10.54 4.43
C LYS A 97 15.30 -10.82 5.78
N TRP A 98 15.36 -9.86 6.70
CA TRP A 98 14.72 -9.98 8.01
C TRP A 98 13.20 -10.09 7.87
N ILE A 99 12.57 -9.22 7.06
CA ILE A 99 11.12 -9.21 6.83
C ILE A 99 10.66 -10.60 6.35
N ALA A 100 11.32 -11.14 5.31
CA ALA A 100 11.02 -12.48 4.80
C ALA A 100 11.25 -13.57 5.87
N SER A 101 12.31 -13.46 6.68
CA SER A 101 12.63 -14.44 7.73
C SER A 101 11.57 -14.53 8.85
N LYS A 102 10.80 -13.46 9.07
CA LYS A 102 9.68 -13.43 10.02
C LYS A 102 8.36 -13.96 9.42
N GLY A 103 8.38 -14.35 8.15
CA GLY A 103 7.23 -14.92 7.45
C GLY A 103 6.28 -13.87 6.88
N PHE A 104 6.65 -12.59 6.94
CA PHE A 104 5.98 -11.57 6.12
C PHE A 104 6.19 -11.93 4.65
N ASN A 105 5.15 -11.71 3.85
CA ASN A 105 5.13 -12.03 2.43
C ASN A 105 4.94 -10.78 1.56
N SER A 106 4.79 -9.60 2.16
CA SER A 106 4.65 -8.35 1.42
C SER A 106 5.22 -7.16 2.19
N VAL A 107 5.47 -6.08 1.47
CA VAL A 107 5.77 -4.75 2.01
C VAL A 107 4.84 -3.73 1.33
N ARG A 108 4.49 -2.66 2.05
CA ARG A 108 3.82 -1.48 1.49
C ARG A 108 4.85 -0.36 1.45
N LEU A 109 4.96 0.31 0.30
CA LEU A 109 6.00 1.29 -0.02
C LEU A 109 5.37 2.66 -0.26
N PRO A 110 5.28 3.50 0.78
CA PRO A 110 4.81 4.89 0.68
C PRO A 110 5.75 5.75 -0.17
N ILE A 111 5.22 6.39 -1.22
CA ILE A 111 5.94 7.36 -2.06
C ILE A 111 5.06 8.58 -2.36
N GLY A 112 5.65 9.78 -2.36
CA GLY A 112 5.01 10.98 -2.90
C GLY A 112 5.19 11.15 -4.42
N TYR A 113 4.26 11.86 -5.07
CA TYR A 113 4.31 12.15 -6.52
C TYR A 113 5.62 12.82 -6.97
N TYR A 114 6.21 13.63 -6.10
CA TYR A 114 7.44 14.37 -6.37
C TYR A 114 8.68 13.49 -6.53
N HIS A 115 8.66 12.24 -6.03
CA HIS A 115 9.74 11.27 -6.26
C HIS A 115 9.84 10.81 -7.73
N LEU A 116 8.81 11.07 -8.54
CA LEU A 116 8.76 10.67 -9.95
C LEU A 116 9.39 11.70 -10.88
N CYS A 117 9.83 12.85 -10.37
CA CYS A 117 10.25 13.98 -11.19
C CYS A 117 11.50 13.71 -12.05
N GLY A 118 12.35 12.76 -11.66
CA GLY A 118 13.53 12.38 -12.46
C GLY A 118 13.17 11.87 -13.86
N PRO A 119 12.37 10.79 -13.98
CA PRO A 119 11.86 10.31 -15.27
C PRO A 119 10.62 11.04 -15.79
N LEU A 120 9.95 11.84 -14.95
CA LEU A 120 8.68 12.51 -15.27
C LEU A 120 8.63 13.94 -14.71
N PRO A 121 9.47 14.87 -15.20
CA PRO A 121 9.57 16.24 -14.65
C PRO A 121 8.23 16.98 -14.62
N GLU A 122 7.35 16.67 -15.57
CA GLU A 122 6.05 17.33 -15.71
C GLU A 122 5.09 17.05 -14.55
N VAL A 123 5.35 16.01 -13.76
CA VAL A 123 4.57 15.71 -12.55
C VAL A 123 4.63 16.86 -11.54
N LEU A 124 5.69 17.67 -11.57
CA LEU A 124 5.86 18.81 -10.67
C LEU A 124 5.28 20.12 -11.20
N LYS A 125 4.87 20.17 -12.47
CA LYS A 125 4.46 21.43 -13.11
C LYS A 125 3.24 22.06 -12.42
N ASN A 126 3.35 23.32 -12.02
CA ASN A 126 2.34 24.07 -11.26
C ASN A 126 1.96 23.40 -9.93
N THR A 127 2.95 22.83 -9.24
CA THR A 127 2.79 22.23 -7.91
C THR A 127 3.78 22.86 -6.93
N GLU A 128 3.53 22.69 -5.64
CA GLU A 128 4.42 23.18 -4.59
C GLU A 128 5.83 22.57 -4.65
N PHE A 129 6.00 21.38 -5.22
CA PHE A 129 7.31 20.73 -5.37
C PHE A 129 8.07 21.13 -6.65
N GLU A 130 7.51 21.97 -7.53
CA GLU A 130 8.18 22.45 -8.77
C GLU A 130 9.61 22.97 -8.54
N PRO A 131 9.91 23.78 -7.50
CA PRO A 131 11.27 24.27 -7.25
C PRO A 131 12.26 23.17 -6.85
N PHE A 132 11.78 21.99 -6.44
CA PHE A 132 12.57 20.93 -5.83
C PHE A 132 12.88 19.75 -6.76
N HIS A 133 12.70 19.90 -8.08
CA HIS A 133 13.09 18.88 -9.06
C HIS A 133 14.50 18.33 -8.79
N HIS A 134 15.49 19.22 -8.67
CA HIS A 134 16.89 18.88 -8.45
C HIS A 134 17.18 18.15 -7.12
N ILE A 135 16.25 18.20 -6.16
CA ILE A 135 16.33 17.50 -4.88
C ILE A 135 15.83 16.04 -5.03
N TYR A 136 14.72 15.85 -5.76
CA TYR A 136 14.03 14.56 -5.85
C TYR A 136 14.33 13.74 -7.12
N GLU A 137 15.01 14.32 -8.12
CA GLU A 137 15.29 13.65 -9.40
C GLU A 137 16.03 12.31 -9.27
N GLY A 138 16.77 12.11 -8.16
CA GLY A 138 17.49 10.88 -7.84
C GLY A 138 16.67 9.78 -7.14
N ALA A 139 15.41 10.02 -6.79
CA ALA A 139 14.59 9.08 -6.01
C ALA A 139 14.11 7.88 -6.83
N TRP A 140 13.68 8.09 -8.08
CA TRP A 140 13.05 7.04 -8.89
C TRP A 140 13.88 5.77 -9.02
N GLY A 141 15.17 5.89 -9.34
CA GLY A 141 16.04 4.72 -9.49
C GLY A 141 16.23 3.94 -8.18
N ARG A 142 16.05 4.57 -7.02
CA ARG A 142 16.08 3.91 -5.70
C ARG A 142 14.76 3.17 -5.43
N ILE A 143 13.63 3.75 -5.81
CA ILE A 143 12.31 3.09 -5.75
C ILE A 143 12.31 1.84 -6.62
N GLU A 144 12.81 1.91 -7.87
CA GLU A 144 12.91 0.72 -8.74
C GLU A 144 13.78 -0.39 -8.11
N ARG A 145 14.92 -0.02 -7.52
CA ARG A 145 15.77 -0.98 -6.79
C ARG A 145 15.07 -1.57 -5.57
N ALA A 146 14.34 -0.76 -4.80
CA ALA A 146 13.58 -1.23 -3.65
C ALA A 146 12.56 -2.31 -4.04
N VAL A 147 11.79 -2.05 -5.10
CA VAL A 147 10.80 -2.99 -5.64
C VAL A 147 11.46 -4.29 -6.09
N GLN A 148 12.56 -4.20 -6.84
CA GLN A 148 13.28 -5.37 -7.32
C GLN A 148 13.90 -6.19 -6.17
N THR A 149 14.49 -5.52 -5.18
CA THR A 149 15.09 -6.18 -4.00
C THR A 149 14.01 -6.93 -3.21
N ALA A 150 12.85 -6.31 -2.96
CA ALA A 150 11.73 -6.99 -2.33
C ALA A 150 11.31 -8.26 -3.09
N GLY A 151 11.17 -8.16 -4.42
CA GLY A 151 10.87 -9.30 -5.29
C GLY A 151 11.92 -10.42 -5.22
N ASN A 152 13.21 -10.08 -5.17
CA ASN A 152 14.31 -11.05 -5.02
C ASN A 152 14.23 -11.84 -3.69
N HIS A 153 13.61 -11.27 -2.67
CA HIS A 153 13.34 -11.92 -1.37
C HIS A 153 11.97 -12.60 -1.28
N GLY A 154 11.22 -12.68 -2.38
CA GLY A 154 9.90 -13.32 -2.42
C GLY A 154 8.77 -12.48 -1.81
N LEU A 155 9.03 -11.18 -1.58
CA LEU A 155 8.09 -10.23 -1.01
C LEU A 155 7.29 -9.55 -2.11
N GLY A 156 5.97 -9.49 -1.93
CA GLY A 156 5.10 -8.65 -2.74
C GLY A 156 5.26 -7.18 -2.36
N VAL A 157 5.06 -6.26 -3.28
CA VAL A 157 5.14 -4.81 -3.03
C VAL A 157 3.81 -4.15 -3.39
N LEU A 158 3.17 -3.53 -2.40
CA LEU A 158 2.10 -2.57 -2.63
C LEU A 158 2.75 -1.19 -2.77
N ILE A 159 2.65 -0.60 -3.96
CA ILE A 159 3.08 0.78 -4.17
C ILE A 159 1.97 1.69 -3.68
N ASP A 160 2.29 2.64 -2.81
CA ASP A 160 1.31 3.54 -2.23
C ASP A 160 1.63 5.00 -2.57
N LEU A 161 0.70 5.68 -3.25
CA LEU A 161 0.80 7.11 -3.48
C LEU A 161 0.40 7.86 -2.21
N HIS A 162 1.40 8.04 -1.34
CA HIS A 162 1.25 8.54 0.02
C HIS A 162 1.13 10.07 0.09
N GLY A 163 1.66 10.77 -0.93
CA GLY A 163 1.57 12.23 -1.04
C GLY A 163 1.15 12.65 -2.44
N ALA A 164 0.03 13.36 -2.53
CA ALA A 164 -0.48 13.97 -3.76
C ALA A 164 -0.22 15.47 -3.82
N ALA A 165 -0.21 16.03 -5.03
CA ALA A 165 -0.05 17.47 -5.23
C ALA A 165 -1.13 18.26 -4.47
N GLY A 166 -0.70 19.26 -3.72
CA GLY A 166 -1.55 20.07 -2.83
C GLY A 166 -1.98 19.39 -1.53
N ALA A 167 -1.49 18.18 -1.21
CA ALA A 167 -1.90 17.35 -0.07
C ALA A 167 -3.39 16.94 -0.05
N GLN A 168 -3.63 15.65 0.16
CA GLN A 168 -4.96 15.05 0.22
C GLN A 168 -5.57 15.03 1.61
N ASN A 169 -4.78 15.25 2.66
CA ASN A 169 -5.20 15.30 4.06
C ASN A 169 -4.45 16.40 4.82
N HIS A 170 -4.69 16.49 6.13
CA HIS A 170 -4.16 17.56 6.97
C HIS A 170 -2.77 17.24 7.54
N ASP A 171 -2.30 16.02 7.38
CA ASP A 171 -1.13 15.51 8.09
C ASP A 171 0.14 15.67 7.26
N ALA A 172 1.25 15.90 7.97
CA ALA A 172 2.54 16.19 7.33
C ALA A 172 3.03 15.05 6.42
N HIS A 173 2.56 13.82 6.65
CA HIS A 173 2.89 12.65 5.83
C HIS A 173 2.38 12.73 4.39
N ALA A 174 1.45 13.63 4.08
CA ALA A 174 1.07 13.92 2.69
C ALA A 174 2.14 14.72 1.92
N GLY A 175 3.28 15.03 2.57
CA GLY A 175 4.40 15.78 2.01
C GLY A 175 4.36 17.28 2.32
N LEU A 176 3.30 17.79 2.97
CA LEU A 176 3.16 19.19 3.36
C LEU A 176 2.70 19.34 4.81
N SER A 177 3.39 20.17 5.58
CA SER A 177 3.10 20.45 6.99
C SER A 177 2.15 21.64 7.22
N THR A 178 1.46 22.10 6.18
CA THR A 178 0.62 23.32 6.27
C THR A 178 -0.73 23.10 6.95
N GLY A 179 -1.15 21.85 7.15
CA GLY A 179 -2.47 21.51 7.68
C GLY A 179 -3.63 21.76 6.70
N LYS A 180 -3.36 22.12 5.44
CA LYS A 180 -4.38 22.42 4.43
C LYS A 180 -4.51 21.29 3.42
N VAL A 181 -5.75 20.95 3.09
CA VAL A 181 -6.09 20.03 2.00
C VAL A 181 -6.29 20.84 0.71
N GLY A 182 -5.26 20.91 -0.12
CA GLY A 182 -5.27 21.64 -1.39
C GLY A 182 -5.49 20.75 -2.62
N PHE A 183 -5.58 19.42 -2.45
CA PHE A 183 -5.82 18.49 -3.56
C PHE A 183 -7.05 18.84 -4.43
N TRP A 184 -8.10 19.38 -3.81
CA TRP A 184 -9.35 19.75 -4.47
C TRP A 184 -9.37 21.16 -5.05
N ASP A 185 -8.38 22.00 -4.72
CA ASP A 185 -8.36 23.43 -5.04
C ASP A 185 -8.01 23.72 -6.50
N SER A 186 -7.25 22.82 -7.14
CA SER A 186 -6.80 23.02 -8.52
C SER A 186 -6.90 21.74 -9.35
N LYS A 187 -7.24 21.93 -10.64
CA LYS A 187 -7.14 20.88 -11.65
C LYS A 187 -5.70 20.43 -11.87
N SER A 188 -4.70 21.30 -11.66
CA SER A 188 -3.28 20.92 -11.79
C SER A 188 -2.90 19.83 -10.78
N ASN A 189 -3.40 19.93 -9.55
CA ASN A 189 -3.13 18.95 -8.49
C ASN A 189 -3.67 17.57 -8.85
N GLN A 190 -4.92 17.51 -9.31
CA GLN A 190 -5.54 16.27 -9.79
C GLN A 190 -4.87 15.73 -11.06
N ALA A 191 -4.43 16.61 -11.98
CA ALA A 191 -3.74 16.20 -13.20
C ALA A 191 -2.34 15.63 -12.92
N SER A 192 -1.56 16.26 -12.04
CA SER A 192 -0.27 15.77 -11.57
C SER A 192 -0.42 14.40 -10.90
N THR A 193 -1.40 14.26 -10.02
CA THR A 193 -1.69 12.99 -9.32
C THR A 193 -2.12 11.89 -10.31
N SER A 194 -2.99 12.21 -11.27
CA SER A 194 -3.39 11.26 -12.34
C SER A 194 -2.20 10.85 -13.21
N LEU A 195 -1.30 11.79 -13.53
CA LEU A 195 -0.08 11.52 -14.28
C LEU A 195 0.85 10.57 -13.50
N ALA A 196 1.06 10.83 -12.21
CA ALA A 196 1.83 9.97 -11.32
C ALA A 196 1.27 8.55 -11.26
N LEU A 197 -0.04 8.39 -11.07
CA LEU A 197 -0.70 7.08 -10.98
C LEU A 197 -0.55 6.27 -12.27
N ARG A 198 -0.77 6.89 -13.43
CA ARG A 198 -0.57 6.22 -14.72
C ARG A 198 0.88 5.84 -14.94
N PHE A 199 1.83 6.69 -14.55
CA PHE A 199 3.26 6.40 -14.66
C PHE A 199 3.63 5.19 -13.80
N LEU A 200 3.27 5.21 -12.51
CA LEU A 200 3.50 4.09 -11.60
C LEU A 200 2.90 2.80 -12.12
N ALA A 201 1.64 2.82 -12.55
CA ALA A 201 0.97 1.65 -13.08
C ALA A 201 1.65 1.13 -14.36
N SER A 202 2.06 2.01 -15.28
CA SER A 202 2.75 1.60 -16.51
C SER A 202 4.11 0.93 -16.26
N LYS A 203 4.79 1.30 -15.16
CA LYS A 203 6.10 0.74 -14.78
C LYS A 203 5.97 -0.54 -13.98
N PHE A 204 5.02 -0.58 -13.05
CA PHE A 204 4.94 -1.64 -12.05
C PHE A 204 3.90 -2.72 -12.33
N ALA A 205 2.85 -2.44 -13.11
CA ALA A 205 1.86 -3.48 -13.44
C ALA A 205 2.42 -4.66 -14.28
N PRO A 206 3.50 -4.52 -15.07
CA PRO A 206 4.16 -5.67 -15.69
C PRO A 206 4.95 -6.56 -14.71
N MET A 207 5.24 -6.09 -13.49
CA MET A 207 6.05 -6.82 -12.51
C MET A 207 5.17 -7.74 -11.65
N PRO A 208 5.40 -9.07 -11.65
CA PRO A 208 4.54 -9.98 -10.89
C PRO A 208 4.53 -9.77 -9.39
N HIS A 209 5.68 -9.41 -8.81
CA HIS A 209 5.82 -9.17 -7.38
C HIS A 209 5.25 -7.82 -6.93
N VAL A 210 4.71 -6.99 -7.83
CA VAL A 210 3.93 -5.81 -7.45
C VAL A 210 2.48 -6.26 -7.27
N VAL A 211 2.00 -6.19 -6.02
CA VAL A 211 0.68 -6.68 -5.62
C VAL A 211 -0.43 -5.65 -5.83
N GLY A 212 -0.06 -4.42 -6.20
CA GLY A 212 -0.97 -3.40 -6.69
C GLY A 212 -0.42 -1.98 -6.53
N LEU A 213 -1.29 -1.03 -6.80
CA LEU A 213 -1.07 0.40 -6.64
C LEU A 213 -2.22 0.99 -5.81
N GLU A 214 -1.90 1.59 -4.67
CA GLU A 214 -2.82 2.40 -3.91
C GLU A 214 -2.89 3.81 -4.51
N LEU A 215 -4.12 4.23 -4.83
CA LEU A 215 -4.36 5.43 -5.62
C LEU A 215 -4.11 6.70 -4.82
N LEU A 216 -4.38 6.67 -3.52
CA LEU A 216 -4.25 7.82 -2.65
C LEU A 216 -4.36 7.38 -1.18
N ASN A 217 -3.32 7.62 -0.38
CA ASN A 217 -3.31 7.35 1.05
C ASN A 217 -4.18 8.34 1.84
N GLU A 218 -5.05 7.84 2.70
CA GLU A 218 -5.84 8.59 3.69
C GLU A 218 -6.37 9.96 3.23
N PRO A 219 -7.05 10.09 2.06
CA PRO A 219 -7.59 11.37 1.66
C PRO A 219 -8.67 11.83 2.64
N GLN A 220 -8.82 13.15 2.79
CA GLN A 220 -10.00 13.73 3.42
C GLN A 220 -11.25 13.20 2.70
N ASN A 221 -12.21 12.68 3.46
CA ASN A 221 -13.49 12.26 2.92
C ASN A 221 -14.27 13.47 2.38
N HIS A 222 -14.11 13.71 1.09
CA HIS A 222 -14.66 14.85 0.38
C HIS A 222 -15.74 14.36 -0.59
N PRO A 223 -16.87 15.08 -0.81
CA PRO A 223 -17.95 14.65 -1.69
C PRO A 223 -17.59 14.37 -3.16
N LYS A 224 -16.37 14.76 -3.58
CA LYS A 224 -15.83 14.50 -4.93
C LYS A 224 -14.95 13.25 -4.99
N LEU A 225 -14.64 12.64 -3.85
CA LEU A 225 -13.64 11.57 -3.75
C LEU A 225 -14.05 10.31 -4.50
N GLU A 226 -15.27 9.83 -4.31
CA GLU A 226 -15.77 8.63 -5.02
C GLU A 226 -15.71 8.80 -6.55
N HIS A 227 -16.25 9.91 -7.06
CA HIS A 227 -16.17 10.23 -8.50
C HIS A 227 -14.74 10.41 -8.99
N TRP A 228 -13.85 10.91 -8.13
CA TRP A 228 -12.43 10.98 -8.47
C TRP A 228 -11.80 9.59 -8.54
N TYR A 229 -12.11 8.68 -7.62
CA TYR A 229 -11.65 7.30 -7.66
C TYR A 229 -12.11 6.59 -8.94
N GLU A 230 -13.38 6.73 -9.34
CA GLU A 230 -13.87 6.16 -10.60
C GLU A 230 -13.03 6.61 -11.80
N LYS A 231 -12.77 7.92 -11.91
CA LYS A 231 -11.93 8.47 -12.97
C LYS A 231 -10.48 8.03 -12.88
N ALA A 232 -9.90 8.02 -11.68
CA ALA A 232 -8.52 7.60 -11.47
C ALA A 232 -8.33 6.13 -11.87
N ILE A 233 -9.27 5.27 -11.50
CA ILE A 233 -9.30 3.87 -11.91
C ILE A 233 -9.39 3.77 -13.43
N ASP A 234 -10.35 4.43 -14.07
CA ASP A 234 -10.48 4.40 -15.53
C ASP A 234 -9.19 4.86 -16.24
N TYR A 235 -8.57 5.93 -15.75
CA TYR A 235 -7.30 6.42 -16.30
C TYR A 235 -6.15 5.44 -16.12
N VAL A 236 -6.01 4.82 -14.95
CA VAL A 236 -4.97 3.81 -14.70
C VAL A 236 -5.21 2.56 -15.55
N ARG A 237 -6.47 2.15 -15.75
CA ARG A 237 -6.84 1.01 -16.61
C ARG A 237 -6.49 1.23 -18.08
N THR A 238 -6.25 2.47 -18.53
CA THR A 238 -5.72 2.72 -19.89
C THR A 238 -4.27 2.25 -20.09
N VAL A 239 -3.53 2.00 -19.00
CA VAL A 239 -2.10 1.62 -19.02
C VAL A 239 -1.77 0.37 -18.20
N ALA A 240 -2.72 -0.13 -17.41
CA ALA A 240 -2.56 -1.33 -16.59
C ALA A 240 -3.58 -2.43 -16.96
N PRO A 241 -3.18 -3.71 -16.95
CA PRO A 241 -4.09 -4.82 -17.20
C PRO A 241 -5.17 -4.94 -16.13
N ALA A 242 -6.26 -5.65 -16.47
CA ALA A 242 -7.41 -5.85 -15.60
C ALA A 242 -7.11 -6.67 -14.32
N ASP A 243 -6.04 -7.47 -14.33
CA ASP A 243 -5.61 -8.29 -13.19
C ASP A 243 -4.64 -7.54 -12.24
N PHE A 244 -4.24 -6.31 -12.56
CA PHE A 244 -3.44 -5.47 -11.66
C PHE A 244 -4.35 -4.85 -10.58
N PRO A 245 -4.17 -5.14 -9.29
CA PRO A 245 -5.07 -4.63 -8.26
C PRO A 245 -4.84 -3.12 -8.04
N LEU A 246 -5.93 -2.36 -7.93
CA LEU A 246 -5.89 -0.96 -7.52
C LEU A 246 -6.48 -0.85 -6.12
N TYR A 247 -5.79 -0.18 -5.21
CA TYR A 247 -6.21 -0.02 -3.82
C TYR A 247 -6.78 1.39 -3.62
N CYS A 248 -7.90 1.49 -2.92
CA CYS A 248 -8.50 2.75 -2.52
C CYS A 248 -8.55 2.80 -0.99
N SER A 249 -7.96 3.81 -0.37
CA SER A 249 -8.21 4.13 1.03
C SER A 249 -9.70 4.35 1.29
N ASP A 250 -10.18 3.92 2.45
CA ASP A 250 -11.55 4.11 2.91
C ASP A 250 -11.88 5.54 3.35
N ALA A 251 -10.87 6.43 3.39
CA ALA A 251 -11.02 7.82 3.81
C ALA A 251 -11.72 7.96 5.17
N TRP A 252 -11.47 7.01 6.08
CA TRP A 252 -12.08 6.92 7.40
C TRP A 252 -13.61 6.66 7.39
N ASP A 253 -14.16 6.19 6.27
CA ASP A 253 -15.57 5.77 6.11
C ASP A 253 -15.65 4.38 5.46
N THR A 254 -15.19 3.38 6.22
CA THR A 254 -15.12 1.98 5.80
C THR A 254 -16.46 1.42 5.35
N ASP A 255 -17.56 1.80 6.01
CA ASP A 255 -18.89 1.29 5.68
C ASP A 255 -19.31 1.75 4.27
N HIS A 256 -19.12 3.04 3.95
CA HIS A 256 -19.41 3.58 2.61
C HIS A 256 -18.51 2.96 1.54
N PHE A 257 -17.20 3.01 1.73
CA PHE A 257 -16.27 2.58 0.69
C PHE A 257 -16.19 1.06 0.52
N ALA A 258 -16.59 0.27 1.52
CA ALA A 258 -16.77 -1.17 1.35
C ALA A 258 -17.89 -1.47 0.36
N HIS A 259 -19.00 -0.74 0.42
CA HIS A 259 -20.08 -0.85 -0.57
C HIS A 259 -19.66 -0.33 -1.95
N PHE A 260 -18.88 0.76 -2.01
CA PHE A 260 -18.31 1.24 -3.27
C PHE A 260 -17.48 0.15 -3.95
N VAL A 261 -16.47 -0.42 -3.25
CA VAL A 261 -15.60 -1.48 -3.79
C VAL A 261 -16.40 -2.75 -4.11
N GLY A 262 -17.31 -3.17 -3.24
CA GLY A 262 -18.16 -4.34 -3.47
C GLY A 262 -19.13 -4.19 -4.64
N GLY A 263 -19.51 -2.97 -5.01
CA GLY A 263 -20.32 -2.65 -6.18
C GLY A 263 -19.59 -2.79 -7.51
N ARG A 264 -18.25 -2.87 -7.48
CA ARG A 264 -17.41 -2.94 -8.68
C ARG A 264 -17.30 -4.37 -9.24
N SER A 265 -16.83 -4.44 -10.49
CA SER A 265 -16.58 -5.70 -11.22
C SER A 265 -15.13 -5.88 -11.66
N ASP A 266 -14.34 -4.82 -11.58
CA ASP A 266 -12.90 -4.81 -11.81
C ASP A 266 -12.12 -5.05 -10.50
N PHE A 267 -10.81 -5.29 -10.62
CA PHE A 267 -9.98 -5.68 -9.49
C PHE A 267 -9.57 -4.47 -8.65
N VAL A 268 -10.46 -4.04 -7.76
CA VAL A 268 -10.25 -2.95 -6.79
C VAL A 268 -10.35 -3.51 -5.38
N VAL A 269 -9.47 -3.02 -4.50
CA VAL A 269 -9.35 -3.45 -3.10
C VAL A 269 -9.53 -2.23 -2.21
N LEU A 270 -10.33 -2.36 -1.16
CA LEU A 270 -10.46 -1.35 -0.12
C LEU A 270 -9.29 -1.46 0.86
N ASP A 271 -8.66 -0.33 1.15
CA ASP A 271 -7.69 -0.21 2.22
C ASP A 271 -8.31 0.47 3.45
N HIS A 272 -8.29 -0.22 4.58
CA HIS A 272 -8.76 0.27 5.88
C HIS A 272 -7.58 0.45 6.84
N HIS A 273 -7.48 1.62 7.47
CA HIS A 273 -6.48 1.86 8.52
C HIS A 273 -7.12 1.67 9.91
N MET A 274 -6.53 0.80 10.73
CA MET A 274 -7.08 0.44 12.04
C MET A 274 -6.11 0.79 13.17
N TYR A 275 -6.37 1.92 13.84
CA TYR A 275 -5.65 2.37 15.02
C TYR A 275 -6.56 2.46 16.24
N ARG A 276 -5.99 2.24 17.43
CA ARG A 276 -6.68 2.22 18.73
C ARG A 276 -5.95 3.06 19.78
N CYS A 277 -5.46 4.22 19.37
CA CYS A 277 -4.63 5.09 20.22
C CYS A 277 -4.85 6.60 20.03
N PHE A 278 -5.80 7.03 19.20
CA PHE A 278 -5.93 8.45 18.82
C PHE A 278 -7.17 9.13 19.40
N THR A 279 -8.23 8.39 19.70
CA THR A 279 -9.48 8.95 20.22
C THR A 279 -9.49 9.01 21.75
N ASP A 280 -10.34 9.85 22.34
CA ASP A 280 -10.48 9.89 23.80
C ASP A 280 -11.07 8.62 24.40
N GLU A 281 -11.77 7.82 23.60
CA GLU A 281 -12.21 6.48 23.98
C GLU A 281 -11.03 5.51 24.07
N ASP A 282 -10.16 5.51 23.04
CA ASP A 282 -8.98 4.66 23.00
C ASP A 282 -8.08 4.86 24.23
N LYS A 283 -7.88 6.12 24.62
CA LYS A 283 -7.04 6.53 25.76
C LYS A 283 -7.54 6.02 27.10
N ARG A 284 -8.81 5.60 27.19
CA ARG A 284 -9.45 5.10 28.43
C ARG A 284 -9.51 3.58 28.50
N MET A 285 -9.17 2.89 27.41
CA MET A 285 -9.21 1.44 27.31
C MET A 285 -7.82 0.86 27.53
N SER A 286 -7.72 -0.18 28.36
CA SER A 286 -6.50 -0.99 28.46
C SER A 286 -6.30 -1.82 27.18
N GLY A 287 -5.11 -2.38 26.98
CA GLY A 287 -4.89 -3.29 25.85
C GLY A 287 -5.76 -4.56 25.93
N TYR A 288 -6.15 -5.00 27.13
CA TYR A 288 -7.11 -6.09 27.29
C TYR A 288 -8.53 -5.68 26.89
N ASP A 289 -8.95 -4.46 27.22
CA ASP A 289 -10.26 -3.94 26.81
C ASP A 289 -10.34 -3.81 25.29
N HIS A 290 -9.29 -3.27 24.67
CA HIS A 290 -9.15 -3.24 23.21
C HIS A 290 -9.23 -4.64 22.59
N ALA A 291 -8.49 -5.61 23.15
CA ALA A 291 -8.54 -6.99 22.68
C ALA A 291 -9.94 -7.61 22.81
N ASN A 292 -10.65 -7.33 23.89
CA ASN A 292 -12.00 -7.83 24.13
C ASN A 292 -13.02 -7.18 23.18
N GLU A 293 -12.91 -5.88 22.92
CA GLU A 293 -13.78 -5.17 21.98
C GLU A 293 -13.61 -5.70 20.54
N LEU A 294 -12.37 -5.98 20.12
CA LEU A 294 -12.09 -6.59 18.82
C LEU A 294 -12.66 -8.01 18.70
N LYS A 295 -12.65 -8.79 19.78
CA LYS A 295 -13.22 -10.15 19.80
C LYS A 295 -14.75 -10.15 19.94
N GLY A 296 -15.30 -9.10 20.54
CA GLY A 296 -16.71 -8.91 20.82
C GLY A 296 -17.40 -8.07 19.75
N ASN A 297 -17.80 -6.85 20.12
CA ASN A 297 -18.73 -6.04 19.33
C ASN A 297 -18.16 -5.66 17.96
N TYR A 298 -16.88 -5.29 17.89
CA TYR A 298 -16.27 -4.84 16.65
C TYR A 298 -16.13 -5.96 15.60
N ARG A 299 -16.01 -7.22 16.04
CA ARG A 299 -15.86 -8.38 15.14
C ARG A 299 -16.97 -8.45 14.08
N GLY A 300 -18.22 -8.29 14.50
CA GLY A 300 -19.37 -8.35 13.60
C GLY A 300 -19.38 -7.22 12.57
N ARG A 301 -19.01 -6.00 13.00
CA ARG A 301 -18.90 -4.84 12.11
C ARG A 301 -17.82 -5.05 11.06
N PHE A 302 -16.61 -5.45 11.48
CA PHE A 302 -15.50 -5.67 10.56
C PHE A 302 -15.78 -6.81 9.57
N ALA A 303 -16.40 -7.90 10.03
CA ALA A 303 -16.85 -8.98 9.15
C ALA A 303 -17.86 -8.48 8.11
N GLY A 304 -18.86 -7.68 8.53
CA GLY A 304 -19.83 -7.07 7.63
C GLY A 304 -19.21 -6.14 6.60
N GLN A 305 -18.20 -5.36 6.98
CA GLN A 305 -17.43 -4.50 6.06
C GLN A 305 -16.65 -5.35 5.03
N CYS A 306 -15.99 -6.41 5.47
CA CYS A 306 -15.31 -7.34 4.56
C CYS A 306 -16.31 -8.01 3.59
N GLU A 307 -17.48 -8.42 4.08
CA GLU A 307 -18.54 -8.99 3.24
C GLU A 307 -19.11 -7.97 2.24
N ALA A 308 -19.33 -6.73 2.67
CA ALA A 308 -19.78 -5.63 1.81
C ALA A 308 -18.78 -5.38 0.67
N ALA A 309 -17.48 -5.46 0.94
CA ALA A 309 -16.40 -5.39 -0.04
C ALA A 309 -16.17 -6.71 -0.82
N LYS A 310 -17.02 -7.74 -0.65
CA LYS A 310 -16.87 -9.07 -1.26
C LYS A 310 -15.51 -9.74 -1.00
N GLY A 311 -14.95 -9.50 0.18
CA GLY A 311 -13.63 -9.98 0.58
C GLY A 311 -12.45 -9.16 0.05
N ALA A 312 -12.68 -8.11 -0.73
CA ALA A 312 -11.65 -7.21 -1.25
C ALA A 312 -11.36 -6.06 -0.27
N LEU A 313 -11.07 -6.39 0.98
CA LEU A 313 -10.71 -5.42 2.03
C LEU A 313 -9.39 -5.86 2.69
N VAL A 314 -8.43 -4.95 2.79
CA VAL A 314 -7.18 -5.13 3.54
C VAL A 314 -7.11 -4.15 4.70
N VAL A 315 -6.23 -4.45 5.67
CA VAL A 315 -5.85 -3.50 6.72
C VAL A 315 -4.45 -2.96 6.42
N GLY A 316 -4.34 -1.92 5.58
CA GLY A 316 -3.06 -1.38 5.08
C GLY A 316 -2.20 -0.75 6.16
N GLU A 317 -2.82 -0.32 7.26
CA GLU A 317 -2.10 0.16 8.43
C GLU A 317 -2.77 -0.28 9.74
N TRP A 318 -1.94 -0.82 10.63
CA TRP A 318 -2.29 -1.16 12.02
C TRP A 318 -1.02 -1.27 12.84
N SER A 319 -1.11 -1.16 14.17
CA SER A 319 0.08 -1.27 15.04
C SER A 319 -0.24 -1.94 16.37
N ALA A 320 0.80 -2.22 17.16
CA ALA A 320 0.68 -2.63 18.56
C ALA A 320 0.60 -1.43 19.52
N SER A 321 0.52 -0.21 18.98
CA SER A 321 0.49 1.01 19.78
C SER A 321 -0.81 1.09 20.58
N LEU A 322 -0.65 1.51 21.82
CA LEU A 322 -1.70 1.90 22.74
C LEU A 322 -1.32 3.27 23.26
N ASP A 323 -2.30 4.13 23.51
CA ASP A 323 -2.02 5.44 24.07
C ASP A 323 -1.39 5.32 25.47
N ASN A 324 -0.62 6.32 25.89
CA ASN A 324 -0.04 6.32 27.23
C ASN A 324 -1.12 6.27 28.33
N GLY A 325 -2.31 6.84 28.09
CA GLY A 325 -3.47 6.76 28.97
C GLY A 325 -4.03 5.35 29.14
N SER A 326 -3.82 4.45 28.17
CA SER A 326 -4.18 3.03 28.30
C SER A 326 -3.38 2.31 29.39
N PHE A 327 -2.23 2.87 29.79
CA PHE A 327 -1.40 2.34 30.86
C PHE A 327 -1.61 3.14 32.14
N GLY A 328 -2.13 2.47 33.18
CA GLY A 328 -2.22 3.05 34.51
C GLY A 328 -0.86 3.55 35.02
N HIS A 329 -0.86 4.58 35.86
CA HIS A 329 0.36 5.19 36.39
C HIS A 329 1.27 4.15 37.06
N GLY A 330 2.54 4.08 36.63
CA GLY A 330 3.53 3.16 37.18
C GLY A 330 3.40 1.70 36.74
N MET A 331 2.61 1.41 35.70
CA MET A 331 2.51 0.06 35.13
C MET A 331 3.90 -0.48 34.72
N PRO A 332 4.29 -1.69 35.18
CA PRO A 332 5.54 -2.31 34.76
C PRO A 332 5.58 -2.58 33.25
N ASP A 333 6.74 -2.47 32.64
CA ASP A 333 6.88 -2.65 31.19
C ASP A 333 6.45 -4.05 30.71
N GLY A 334 6.70 -5.08 31.50
CA GLY A 334 6.23 -6.44 31.19
C GLY A 334 4.69 -6.56 31.13
N GLU A 335 3.95 -5.75 31.91
CA GLU A 335 2.49 -5.72 31.85
C GLU A 335 2.00 -4.93 30.64
N LYS A 336 2.68 -3.81 30.29
CA LYS A 336 2.39 -3.08 29.05
C LYS A 336 2.56 -3.99 27.83
N ASP A 337 3.63 -4.78 27.81
CA ASP A 337 3.92 -5.71 26.72
C ASP A 337 2.93 -6.89 26.69
N ALA A 338 2.48 -7.38 27.85
CA ALA A 338 1.41 -8.38 27.92
C ALA A 338 0.09 -7.85 27.32
N GLN A 339 -0.28 -6.60 27.63
CA GLN A 339 -1.46 -5.95 27.06
C GLN A 339 -1.34 -5.73 25.55
N ARG A 340 -0.18 -5.27 25.07
CA ARG A 340 0.08 -5.15 23.62
C ARG A 340 -0.01 -6.51 22.94
N ARG A 341 0.54 -7.57 23.54
CA ARG A 341 0.47 -8.94 23.00
C ARG A 341 -0.97 -9.44 22.90
N ALA A 342 -1.79 -9.20 23.92
CA ALA A 342 -3.20 -9.57 23.89
C ALA A 342 -3.97 -8.81 22.80
N PHE A 343 -3.69 -7.51 22.66
CA PHE A 343 -4.27 -6.65 21.63
C PHE A 343 -3.86 -7.10 20.22
N VAL A 344 -2.56 -7.28 19.95
CA VAL A 344 -2.04 -7.78 18.68
C VAL A 344 -2.60 -9.15 18.32
N ALA A 345 -2.71 -10.07 19.28
CA ALA A 345 -3.30 -11.38 19.03
C ALA A 345 -4.77 -11.27 18.57
N ALA A 346 -5.55 -10.36 19.17
CA ALA A 346 -6.93 -10.11 18.76
C ALA A 346 -7.02 -9.47 17.35
N GLN A 347 -6.15 -8.52 17.05
CA GLN A 347 -6.05 -7.91 15.71
C GLN A 347 -5.74 -8.95 14.64
N LEU A 348 -4.69 -9.76 14.85
CA LEU A 348 -4.30 -10.80 13.90
C LEU A 348 -5.37 -11.86 13.71
N GLU A 349 -6.05 -12.30 14.79
CA GLU A 349 -7.18 -13.23 14.69
C GLU A 349 -8.31 -12.65 13.82
N LEU A 350 -8.63 -11.37 13.99
CA LEU A 350 -9.64 -10.66 13.22
C LEU A 350 -9.26 -10.58 11.73
N PHE A 351 -8.04 -10.13 11.42
CA PHE A 351 -7.57 -9.97 10.04
C PHE A 351 -7.40 -11.30 9.31
N GLU A 352 -6.86 -12.32 9.99
CA GLU A 352 -6.71 -13.66 9.42
C GLU A 352 -8.07 -14.29 9.13
N SER A 353 -9.10 -13.98 9.90
CA SER A 353 -10.46 -14.50 9.70
C SER A 353 -11.20 -13.81 8.55
N HIS A 354 -11.02 -12.50 8.35
CA HIS A 354 -11.94 -11.71 7.50
C HIS A 354 -11.27 -10.93 6.37
N ALA A 355 -10.09 -10.31 6.60
CA ALA A 355 -9.45 -9.43 5.62
C ALA A 355 -8.67 -10.21 4.55
N ALA A 356 -8.48 -9.62 3.37
CA ALA A 356 -7.60 -10.12 2.31
C ALA A 356 -6.11 -9.91 2.64
N GLY A 357 -5.78 -9.13 3.65
CA GLY A 357 -4.40 -8.92 4.08
C GLY A 357 -4.24 -7.79 5.06
N TYR A 358 -3.02 -7.59 5.52
CA TYR A 358 -2.69 -6.52 6.47
C TYR A 358 -1.21 -6.11 6.37
N TRP A 359 -0.90 -4.85 6.69
CA TRP A 359 0.46 -4.32 6.79
C TRP A 359 0.67 -3.55 8.10
N TYR A 360 1.65 -4.00 8.88
CA TYR A 360 1.97 -3.35 10.15
C TYR A 360 2.62 -1.98 9.91
N TRP A 361 2.11 -0.93 10.53
CA TRP A 361 2.71 0.40 10.57
C TRP A 361 3.57 0.52 11.84
N THR A 362 4.90 0.52 11.74
CA THR A 362 5.78 0.40 10.57
C THR A 362 6.87 -0.65 10.80
N PHE A 363 7.69 -0.93 9.80
CA PHE A 363 8.79 -1.89 9.92
C PHE A 363 9.78 -1.54 11.03
N LYS A 364 10.30 -0.29 11.05
CA LYS A 364 11.26 0.18 12.06
C LYS A 364 11.20 1.68 12.32
N LYS A 365 11.81 2.11 13.43
CA LYS A 365 12.01 3.51 13.82
C LYS A 365 13.50 3.81 14.04
N GLY A 366 13.88 5.08 13.85
CA GLY A 366 15.27 5.50 13.77
C GLY A 366 15.91 5.71 15.13
N GLU A 367 15.11 6.10 16.13
CA GLU A 367 15.57 6.38 17.47
C GLU A 367 14.60 5.83 18.52
N GLY A 368 15.17 5.40 19.65
CA GLY A 368 14.42 4.92 20.80
C GLY A 368 13.85 3.51 20.65
N TRP A 369 13.43 2.94 21.78
CA TRP A 369 12.68 1.69 21.82
C TRP A 369 11.19 1.97 21.64
N ASP A 370 10.55 1.31 20.69
CA ASP A 370 9.13 1.46 20.43
C ASP A 370 8.48 0.15 19.97
N ALA A 371 8.10 -0.70 20.91
CA ALA A 371 7.42 -1.95 20.59
C ALA A 371 5.94 -1.77 20.16
N GLY A 372 5.44 -0.53 20.13
CA GLY A 372 4.09 -0.19 19.63
C GLY A 372 4.09 0.07 18.13
N TRP A 373 5.06 0.82 17.63
CA TRP A 373 5.12 1.25 16.22
C TRP A 373 6.24 0.60 15.40
N SER A 374 7.25 -0.02 16.01
CA SER A 374 8.32 -0.72 15.29
C SER A 374 8.07 -2.22 15.28
N ALA A 375 7.82 -2.81 14.11
CA ALA A 375 7.67 -4.25 13.96
C ALA A 375 8.95 -5.00 14.40
N GLN A 376 10.13 -4.40 14.20
CA GLN A 376 11.39 -4.94 14.71
C GLN A 376 11.41 -5.02 16.24
N ASN A 377 11.05 -3.94 16.94
CA ASN A 377 11.03 -3.93 18.41
C ASN A 377 9.88 -4.79 18.96
N GLY A 378 8.69 -4.72 18.35
CA GLY A 378 7.54 -5.56 18.69
C GLY A 378 7.84 -7.05 18.53
N SER A 379 8.64 -7.43 17.53
CA SER A 379 9.13 -8.81 17.38
C SER A 379 10.15 -9.19 18.44
N GLN A 380 11.06 -8.28 18.81
CA GLN A 380 12.06 -8.51 19.85
C GLN A 380 11.42 -8.62 21.25
N ALA A 381 10.33 -7.89 21.49
CA ALA A 381 9.52 -7.94 22.70
C ALA A 381 8.55 -9.13 22.75
N GLU A 382 8.51 -9.96 21.71
CA GLU A 382 7.54 -11.03 21.54
C GLU A 382 6.07 -10.55 21.62
N ILE A 383 5.81 -9.29 21.25
CA ILE A 383 4.46 -8.75 21.08
C ILE A 383 3.89 -9.23 19.74
N LEU A 384 4.69 -9.13 18.68
CA LEU A 384 4.41 -9.79 17.41
C LEU A 384 4.79 -11.27 17.50
N PRO A 385 4.07 -12.17 16.82
CA PRO A 385 4.42 -13.58 16.79
C PRO A 385 5.78 -13.79 16.10
N GLY A 386 6.53 -14.81 16.54
CA GLY A 386 7.85 -15.12 15.97
C GLY A 386 7.82 -15.49 14.47
N TRP A 387 6.66 -15.89 13.95
CA TRP A 387 6.38 -16.15 12.55
C TRP A 387 4.94 -15.74 12.21
N VAL A 388 4.76 -14.84 11.24
CA VAL A 388 3.42 -14.40 10.77
C VAL A 388 2.90 -15.18 9.56
N GLY A 389 3.79 -15.90 8.86
CA GLY A 389 3.43 -16.60 7.62
C GLY A 389 2.44 -17.75 7.86
N SER A 390 1.85 -18.26 6.77
CA SER A 390 1.04 -19.48 6.85
C SER A 390 1.88 -20.66 7.36
N LYS A 391 1.24 -21.61 8.06
CA LYS A 391 1.89 -22.88 8.39
C LYS A 391 2.30 -23.54 7.08
N GLN A 392 3.60 -23.84 6.91
CA GLN A 392 4.07 -24.58 5.75
C GLN A 392 3.27 -25.87 5.61
N PHE A 393 2.66 -26.09 4.44
CA PHE A 393 2.03 -27.35 4.13
C PHE A 393 3.12 -28.44 4.08
N LYS A 394 3.11 -29.33 5.07
CA LYS A 394 4.06 -30.46 5.18
C LYS A 394 3.62 -31.72 4.41
N GLY A 395 2.74 -31.58 3.42
CA GLY A 395 2.26 -32.68 2.59
C GLY A 395 2.84 -32.64 1.18
N MET A 396 2.79 -33.77 0.46
CA MET A 396 3.01 -33.74 -0.98
C MET A 396 1.85 -32.96 -1.65
N PRO A 397 2.13 -32.08 -2.63
CA PRO A 397 1.08 -31.44 -3.41
C PRO A 397 0.12 -32.51 -3.94
N PRO A 398 -1.20 -32.29 -3.91
CA PRO A 398 -2.15 -33.27 -4.43
C PRO A 398 -1.77 -33.69 -5.86
N ASP A 399 -1.76 -34.99 -6.13
CA ASP A 399 -1.26 -35.58 -7.39
C ASP A 399 -1.91 -35.01 -8.66
N HIS A 400 -3.10 -34.40 -8.54
CA HIS A 400 -3.84 -33.82 -9.64
C HIS A 400 -3.34 -32.43 -10.10
N ILE A 401 -2.54 -31.71 -9.31
CA ILE A 401 -2.07 -30.36 -9.69
C ILE A 401 -0.81 -30.42 -10.58
N LYS A 402 0.06 -31.43 -10.38
CA LYS A 402 1.34 -31.48 -11.10
C LYS A 402 1.22 -31.75 -12.60
N GLN A 403 0.25 -32.52 -13.07
CA GLN A 403 0.24 -32.93 -14.48
C GLN A 403 -0.45 -31.94 -15.41
N GLN A 404 -1.51 -31.26 -14.96
CA GLN A 404 -2.34 -30.43 -15.83
C GLN A 404 -1.73 -29.04 -16.09
N GLU A 405 -0.98 -28.49 -15.13
CA GLU A 405 -0.29 -27.20 -15.29
C GLU A 405 1.08 -27.34 -15.98
N LEU A 406 1.81 -28.44 -15.75
CA LEU A 406 3.07 -28.72 -16.45
C LEU A 406 2.84 -29.03 -17.93
N SER A 407 1.74 -29.69 -18.30
CA SER A 407 1.42 -29.99 -19.70
C SER A 407 1.04 -28.74 -20.50
N ASN A 408 0.48 -27.71 -19.86
CA ASN A 408 0.06 -26.48 -20.55
C ASN A 408 1.24 -25.52 -20.82
N ASN A 409 2.33 -25.59 -20.05
CA ASN A 409 3.51 -24.74 -20.25
C ASN A 409 4.61 -25.37 -21.14
N HIS A 410 4.57 -26.68 -21.42
CA HIS A 410 5.51 -27.33 -22.33
C HIS A 410 5.02 -27.47 -23.79
N GLY A 411 3.79 -27.02 -24.10
CA GLY A 411 3.18 -27.19 -25.43
C GLY A 411 3.53 -26.12 -26.49
N LYS A 412 4.31 -25.08 -26.17
CA LYS A 412 4.63 -23.99 -27.13
C LYS A 412 6.09 -23.91 -27.57
N CYS A 413 6.86 -24.97 -27.39
CA CYS A 413 8.18 -25.10 -28.01
C CYS A 413 8.35 -26.53 -28.56
N THR A 414 7.86 -26.78 -29.78
CA THR A 414 8.47 -27.64 -30.82
C THR A 414 7.49 -27.81 -31.99
N HIS A 415 7.94 -27.46 -33.18
CA HIS A 415 7.30 -27.80 -34.44
C HIS A 415 7.55 -29.27 -34.81
N SER A 416 6.59 -29.84 -35.55
CA SER A 416 6.70 -31.00 -36.45
C SER A 416 6.70 -32.41 -35.81
N LEU A 417 5.58 -33.15 -35.94
CA LEU A 417 5.41 -34.34 -36.80
C LEU A 417 4.13 -35.13 -36.46
N HIS A 418 3.36 -35.44 -37.50
CA HIS A 418 2.41 -36.55 -37.70
C HIS A 418 1.31 -36.92 -36.66
N ALA A 419 0.08 -36.68 -37.10
CA ALA A 419 -0.99 -37.66 -37.37
C ALA A 419 -1.68 -38.48 -36.24
N LEU A 420 -3.02 -38.40 -36.30
CA LEU A 420 -4.01 -39.46 -36.08
C LEU A 420 -4.33 -39.91 -34.64
N THR A 421 -5.54 -39.52 -34.21
CA THR A 421 -6.71 -40.40 -33.92
C THR A 421 -7.42 -40.20 -32.58
N ASN A 422 -8.71 -39.85 -32.73
CA ASN A 422 -9.89 -40.40 -32.08
C ASN A 422 -10.20 -40.19 -30.56
N THR A 423 -11.29 -39.43 -30.39
CA THR A 423 -12.52 -39.73 -29.62
C THR A 423 -12.60 -39.50 -28.10
N ARG A 424 -13.53 -38.57 -27.79
CA ARG A 424 -14.71 -38.69 -26.91
C ARG A 424 -14.59 -38.42 -25.40
N ASN A 425 -15.27 -37.31 -25.05
CA ASN A 425 -16.37 -37.20 -24.08
C ASN A 425 -16.12 -37.14 -22.57
N ARG A 426 -16.60 -36.01 -22.01
CA ARG A 426 -17.60 -35.81 -20.92
C ARG A 426 -17.12 -35.07 -19.67
N LEU A 427 -17.67 -33.85 -19.55
CA LEU A 427 -18.20 -33.16 -18.37
C LEU A 427 -18.27 -33.95 -17.04
N ALA A 428 -17.84 -33.32 -15.93
CA ALA A 428 -18.72 -32.66 -14.94
C ALA A 428 -18.16 -32.68 -13.50
N TYR A 429 -18.13 -31.48 -12.89
CA TYR A 429 -18.46 -31.12 -11.49
C TYR A 429 -17.76 -31.76 -10.26
N LYS A 430 -17.68 -30.90 -9.22
CA LYS A 430 -17.44 -31.14 -7.77
C LYS A 430 -15.94 -31.22 -7.38
N LEU A 431 -15.42 -30.55 -6.34
CA LEU A 431 -16.01 -30.15 -5.05
C LEU A 431 -15.23 -28.98 -4.40
N LEU A 432 -15.99 -28.14 -3.69
CA LEU A 432 -15.57 -27.41 -2.49
C LEU A 432 -15.32 -28.40 -1.34
N GLY A 433 -14.27 -28.16 -0.57
CA GLY A 433 -13.95 -28.83 0.68
C GLY A 433 -12.91 -28.01 1.41
#